data_AF-A0AAV7PHX8-F1
#
_entry.id   AF-A0AAV7PHX8-F1
#
_cell.length_a   1.000
_cell.length_b   1.000
_cell.length_c   1.000
_cell.angle_alpha   90.00
_cell.angle_beta   90.00
_cell.angle_gamma   90.00
#
_symmetry.space_group_name_H-M   'P 1'
#
loop_
_entity.id
_entity.type
_entity.pdbx_description
1 polymer ?
#
loop_
_entity_poly.entity_id
_entity_poly.type
_entity_poly.pdbx_seq_one_letter_code
_entity_poly.pdbx_strand_id
1 'polypeptide(L)'
;MEFLGNSPSTIDLSLNEKINKLERLEKKLVRTRLHGHSLTKHLQSNTIPMGLQVMNEPDIFVDNPKFKEGFSFISNNCFRHWMVLGVETALEEVQKLMKEITELKKDIIENKALVNAKEALGPLDRSMEDFDTNTQMFKLNKLARDISLYDKKQTYPYLLEDYYKQDTRGKYSTRGRSGPRRYTTFSESSGTSGGESDTEQPSTSKALRDQDIQ
;
A
#
# COMPACT_ATOMS: atom_id res chain seq x y z
N MET A 1 -34.41 48.08 6.74
CA MET A 1 -33.27 47.26 6.25
C MET A 1 -32.42 46.94 7.45
N GLU A 2 -32.62 45.78 8.08
CA GLU A 2 -31.70 45.27 9.09
C GLU A 2 -31.27 43.88 8.63
N PHE A 3 -30.01 43.78 8.24
CA PHE A 3 -29.36 42.55 7.83
C PHE A 3 -29.10 41.71 9.10
N LEU A 4 -29.88 40.64 9.28
CA LEU A 4 -29.56 39.61 10.26
C LEU A 4 -28.31 38.86 9.78
N GLY A 5 -27.22 39.07 10.52
CA GLY A 5 -25.98 38.32 10.34
C GLY A 5 -26.19 36.86 10.75
N ASN A 6 -26.35 35.99 9.75
CA ASN A 6 -26.11 34.56 9.94
C ASN A 6 -24.61 34.36 10.16
N SER A 7 -24.22 34.19 11.42
CA SER A 7 -22.93 33.60 11.75
C SER A 7 -22.94 32.13 11.31
N PRO A 8 -21.87 31.61 10.69
CA PRO A 8 -21.77 30.20 10.36
C PRO A 8 -21.69 29.44 11.68
N SER A 9 -22.72 28.64 11.98
CA SER A 9 -22.74 27.75 13.12
C SER A 9 -21.63 26.72 12.97
N THR A 10 -20.48 26.99 13.57
CA THR A 10 -19.51 25.96 13.94
C THR A 10 -20.24 25.00 14.86
N ILE A 11 -20.63 23.84 14.30
CA ILE A 11 -21.25 22.75 15.05
C ILE A 11 -20.26 22.35 16.15
N ASP A 12 -20.54 22.74 17.39
CA ASP A 12 -19.73 22.34 18.54
C ASP A 12 -19.91 20.83 18.72
N LEU A 13 -18.86 20.08 18.40
CA LEU A 13 -18.84 18.64 18.56
C LEU A 13 -19.07 18.28 20.03
N SER A 14 -19.86 17.24 20.28
CA SER A 14 -20.02 16.71 21.62
C SER A 14 -18.66 16.26 22.18
N LEU A 15 -18.46 16.32 23.51
CA LEU A 15 -17.22 15.89 24.15
C LEU A 15 -16.82 14.47 23.72
N ASN A 16 -17.78 13.55 23.63
CA ASN A 16 -17.53 12.18 23.21
C ASN A 16 -17.04 12.11 21.75
N GLU A 17 -17.54 12.99 20.89
CA GLU A 17 -17.09 13.09 19.50
C GLU A 17 -15.68 13.66 19.41
N LYS A 18 -15.34 14.67 20.24
CA LYS A 18 -13.98 15.22 20.35
C LYS A 18 -12.99 14.15 20.85
N ILE A 19 -13.36 13.35 21.84
CA ILE A 19 -12.53 12.23 22.35
C ILE A 19 -12.35 11.14 21.29
N ASN A 20 -13.43 10.72 20.62
CA ASN A 20 -13.34 9.72 19.55
C ASN A 20 -12.49 10.21 18.37
N LYS A 21 -12.57 11.50 18.05
CA LYS A 21 -11.72 12.13 17.04
C LYS A 21 -10.25 12.13 17.49
N LEU A 22 -9.99 12.48 18.75
CA LEU A 22 -8.65 12.47 19.33
C LEU A 22 -8.03 11.07 19.25
N GLU A 23 -8.76 10.04 19.66
CA GLU A 23 -8.30 8.65 19.58
C GLU A 23 -7.94 8.25 18.13
N ARG A 24 -8.78 8.60 17.16
CA ARG A 24 -8.51 8.32 15.74
C ARG A 24 -7.25 9.01 15.25
N LEU A 25 -7.05 10.27 15.64
CA LEU A 25 -5.86 11.04 15.28
C LEU A 25 -4.60 10.47 15.92
N GLU A 26 -4.64 10.10 17.20
CA GLU A 26 -3.51 9.48 17.90
C GLU A 26 -3.15 8.11 17.32
N LYS A 27 -4.15 7.27 17.02
CA LYS A 27 -3.92 5.99 16.30
C LYS A 27 -3.32 6.22 14.91
N LYS A 28 -3.77 7.26 14.19
CA LYS A 28 -3.20 7.63 12.90
C LYS A 28 -1.75 8.09 13.05
N LEU A 29 -1.46 8.95 14.03
CA LEU A 29 -0.11 9.43 14.33
C LEU A 29 0.85 8.27 14.60
N VAL A 30 0.47 7.34 15.48
CA VAL A 30 1.27 6.15 15.79
C VAL A 30 1.54 5.32 14.53
N ARG A 31 0.50 5.02 13.74
CA ARG A 31 0.66 4.27 12.48
C ARG A 31 1.59 4.96 11.49
N THR A 32 1.43 6.26 11.29
CA THR A 32 2.24 7.04 10.35
C THR A 32 3.70 7.12 10.81
N ARG A 33 3.94 7.42 12.09
CA ARG A 33 5.28 7.46 12.70
C ARG A 33 6.00 6.12 12.55
N LEU A 34 5.32 5.03 12.93
CA LEU A 34 5.90 3.68 12.84
C LEU A 34 6.08 3.22 11.39
N HIS A 35 5.24 3.69 10.47
CA HIS A 35 5.43 3.43 9.06
C HIS A 35 6.72 4.07 8.53
N GLY A 36 6.92 5.37 8.80
CA GLY A 36 8.17 6.06 8.46
C GLY A 36 9.38 5.37 9.06
N HIS A 37 9.35 5.06 10.36
CA HIS A 37 10.45 4.34 11.02
C HIS A 37 10.74 2.98 10.39
N SER A 38 9.70 2.20 10.07
CA SER A 38 9.84 0.91 9.40
C SER A 38 10.49 1.04 8.03
N LEU A 39 10.11 2.03 7.22
CA LEU A 39 10.74 2.30 5.93
C LEU A 39 12.21 2.70 6.07
N THR A 40 12.53 3.55 7.05
CA THR A 40 13.94 3.90 7.36
C THR A 40 14.75 2.66 7.70
N LYS A 41 14.20 1.72 8.48
CA LYS A 41 14.89 0.46 8.81
C LYS A 41 15.13 -0.41 7.58
N HIS A 42 14.17 -0.49 6.66
CA HIS A 42 14.35 -1.22 5.40
C HIS A 42 15.43 -0.59 4.51
N LEU A 43 15.45 0.75 4.42
CA LEU A 43 16.50 1.48 3.71
C LEU A 43 17.89 1.20 4.32
N GLN A 44 18.01 1.23 5.64
CA GLN A 44 19.27 0.94 6.35
C GLN A 44 19.78 -0.48 6.12
N SER A 45 18.88 -1.47 6.03
CA SER A 45 19.24 -2.87 5.79
C SER A 45 19.34 -3.23 4.30
N ASN A 46 19.21 -2.26 3.39
CA ASN A 46 19.13 -2.49 1.95
C ASN A 46 18.03 -3.50 1.53
N THR A 47 16.95 -3.61 2.30
CA THR A 47 15.80 -4.48 1.98
C THR A 47 14.64 -3.67 1.41
N ILE A 48 13.78 -4.31 0.61
CA ILE A 48 12.51 -3.74 0.12
C ILE A 48 11.38 -4.54 0.77
N PRO A 49 10.41 -3.90 1.45
CA PRO A 49 9.30 -4.61 2.07
C PRO A 49 8.55 -5.48 1.08
N MET A 50 8.20 -6.71 1.47
CA MET A 50 7.49 -7.64 0.56
C MET A 50 6.16 -7.08 0.04
N GLY A 51 5.48 -6.24 0.82
CA GLY A 51 4.23 -5.60 0.40
C GLY A 51 4.41 -4.47 -0.63
N LEU A 52 5.64 -4.02 -0.84
CA LEU A 52 5.99 -3.04 -1.87
C LEU A 52 6.52 -3.72 -3.15
N GLN A 53 7.13 -4.88 -3.01
CA GLN A 53 7.59 -5.63 -4.17
C GLN A 53 6.38 -6.03 -5.02
N VAL A 54 6.26 -5.40 -6.19
CA VAL A 54 5.28 -5.81 -7.19
C VAL A 54 5.88 -6.98 -7.96
N MET A 55 5.08 -8.04 -8.10
CA MET A 55 5.39 -9.24 -8.88
C MET A 55 5.36 -8.95 -10.38
N ASN A 56 6.19 -8.02 -10.84
CA ASN A 56 6.29 -7.68 -12.24
C ASN A 56 7.57 -8.33 -12.78
N GLU A 57 7.40 -9.40 -13.53
CA GLU A 57 8.42 -9.89 -14.43
C GLU A 57 8.25 -9.16 -15.76
N PRO A 58 9.33 -8.79 -16.46
CA PRO A 58 9.17 -8.23 -17.79
C PRO A 58 8.62 -9.30 -18.74
N ASP A 59 7.50 -9.02 -19.41
CA ASP A 59 6.92 -9.89 -20.44
C ASP A 59 7.80 -9.98 -21.70
N ILE A 60 8.73 -9.04 -21.86
CA ILE A 60 9.72 -8.99 -22.93
C ILE A 60 11.04 -9.61 -22.47
N PHE A 61 11.64 -10.43 -23.33
CA PHE A 61 12.92 -11.10 -23.07
C PHE A 61 12.91 -11.99 -21.81
N VAL A 62 11.80 -12.68 -21.56
CA VAL A 62 11.62 -13.63 -20.43
C VAL A 62 12.69 -14.74 -20.44
N ASP A 63 13.27 -15.10 -21.59
CA ASP A 63 14.31 -16.13 -21.61
C ASP A 63 15.73 -15.58 -21.38
N ASN A 64 15.89 -14.25 -21.28
CA ASN A 64 17.19 -13.61 -21.09
C ASN A 64 17.47 -13.30 -19.61
N PRO A 65 18.31 -14.10 -18.92
CA PRO A 65 18.57 -13.90 -17.49
C PRO A 65 19.24 -12.56 -17.19
N LYS A 66 20.09 -12.04 -18.09
CA LYS A 66 20.74 -10.73 -17.92
C LYS A 66 19.73 -9.59 -17.97
N PHE A 67 18.71 -9.71 -18.81
CA PHE A 67 17.65 -8.72 -18.90
C PHE A 67 16.82 -8.68 -17.61
N LYS A 68 16.45 -9.84 -17.07
CA LYS A 68 15.73 -9.93 -15.78
C LYS A 68 16.52 -9.35 -14.62
N GLU A 69 17.83 -9.60 -14.58
CA GLU A 69 18.72 -9.02 -13.58
C GLU A 69 18.75 -7.49 -13.67
N GLY A 70 18.93 -6.95 -14.87
CA GLY A 70 18.89 -5.50 -15.11
C GLY A 70 17.54 -4.87 -14.74
N PHE A 71 16.43 -5.50 -15.11
CA PHE A 71 15.08 -5.07 -14.75
C PHE A 71 14.88 -5.04 -13.23
N SER A 72 15.32 -6.10 -12.54
CA SER A 72 15.24 -6.22 -11.08
C SER A 72 16.08 -5.13 -10.39
N PHE A 73 17.27 -4.86 -10.91
CA PHE A 73 18.13 -3.78 -10.42
C PHE A 73 17.46 -2.40 -10.54
N ILE A 74 16.91 -2.08 -11.70
CA ILE A 74 16.22 -0.80 -11.93
C ILE A 74 15.00 -0.68 -11.00
N SER A 75 14.16 -1.72 -10.96
CA SER A 75 12.95 -1.75 -10.14
C SER A 75 13.27 -1.56 -8.67
N ASN A 76 14.31 -2.24 -8.16
CA ASN A 76 14.76 -2.08 -6.78
C ASN A 76 15.18 -0.65 -6.46
N ASN A 77 15.92 0.01 -7.35
CA ASN A 77 16.31 1.41 -7.15
C ASN A 77 15.07 2.32 -7.10
N CYS A 78 14.11 2.14 -8.02
CA CYS A 78 12.85 2.87 -7.99
C CYS A 78 12.08 2.65 -6.67
N PHE A 79 11.99 1.40 -6.18
CA PHE A 79 11.35 1.11 -4.90
C PHE A 79 12.07 1.77 -3.72
N ARG A 80 13.41 1.85 -3.73
CA ARG A 80 14.16 2.58 -2.71
C ARG A 80 13.84 4.07 -2.72
N HIS A 81 13.79 4.70 -3.89
CA HIS A 81 13.37 6.10 -4.00
C HIS A 81 11.93 6.31 -3.50
N TRP A 82 11.03 5.37 -3.81
CA TRP A 82 9.66 5.41 -3.30
C TRP A 82 9.59 5.28 -1.78
N MET A 83 10.43 4.43 -1.17
CA MET A 83 10.56 4.36 0.29
C MET A 83 11.06 5.67 0.89
N VAL A 84 12.04 6.33 0.28
CA VAL A 84 12.54 7.65 0.73
C VAL A 84 11.42 8.68 0.71
N LEU A 85 10.70 8.80 -0.41
CA LEU A 85 9.53 9.67 -0.52
C LEU A 85 8.46 9.35 0.55
N GLY A 86 8.25 8.07 0.82
CA GLY A 86 7.34 7.62 1.88
C GLY A 86 7.78 8.03 3.28
N VAL A 87 9.09 8.03 3.57
CA VAL A 87 9.63 8.54 4.85
C VAL A 87 9.40 10.04 4.97
N GLU A 88 9.73 10.82 3.93
CA GLU A 88 9.53 12.27 3.92
C GLU A 88 8.06 12.64 4.13
N THR A 89 7.17 12.01 3.36
CA THR A 89 5.71 12.19 3.48
C THR A 89 5.22 11.82 4.88
N ALA A 90 5.73 10.74 5.47
CA ALA A 90 5.35 10.33 6.82
C ALA A 90 5.80 11.35 7.88
N LEU A 91 6.97 11.97 7.73
CA LEU A 91 7.46 13.00 8.64
C LEU A 91 6.60 14.27 8.59
N GLU A 92 6.24 14.72 7.40
CA GLU A 92 5.35 15.88 7.21
C GLU A 92 3.97 15.63 7.84
N GLU A 93 3.38 14.47 7.57
CA GLU A 93 2.07 14.10 8.11
C GLU A 93 2.12 13.92 9.64
N VAL A 94 3.22 13.40 10.20
CA VAL A 94 3.42 13.33 11.65
C VAL A 94 3.38 14.73 12.27
N GLN A 95 4.09 15.70 11.70
CA GLN A 95 4.08 17.08 12.20
C GLN A 95 2.69 17.69 12.15
N LYS A 96 1.95 17.47 11.06
CA LYS A 96 0.57 17.94 10.91
C LYS A 96 -0.35 17.32 11.97
N LEU A 97 -0.30 16.00 12.14
CA LEU A 97 -1.12 15.29 13.12
C LEU A 97 -0.80 15.71 14.56
N MET A 98 0.48 15.93 14.90
CA MET A 98 0.86 16.43 16.22
C MET A 98 0.25 17.80 16.53
N LYS A 99 0.21 18.71 15.54
CA LYS A 99 -0.45 20.02 15.69
C LYS A 99 -1.95 19.85 15.92
N GLU A 100 -2.64 19.09 15.07
CA GLU A 100 -4.08 18.84 15.19
C GLU A 100 -4.46 18.19 16.54
N ILE A 101 -3.66 17.23 17.01
CA ILE A 101 -3.85 16.57 18.32
C ILE A 101 -3.67 17.57 19.46
N THR A 102 -2.63 18.41 19.40
CA THR A 102 -2.34 19.38 20.45
C THR A 102 -3.44 20.44 20.54
N GLU A 103 -3.92 20.94 19.40
CA GLU A 103 -5.04 21.88 19.33
C GLU A 103 -6.33 21.27 19.88
N LEU A 104 -6.64 20.03 19.51
CA LEU A 104 -7.85 19.34 20.00
C LEU A 104 -7.77 19.04 21.51
N LYS A 105 -6.60 18.64 22.03
CA LYS A 105 -6.38 18.47 23.48
C LYS A 105 -6.57 19.78 24.22
N LYS A 106 -6.05 20.88 23.68
CA LYS A 106 -6.22 22.23 24.25
C LYS A 106 -7.69 22.62 24.30
N ASP A 107 -8.44 22.44 23.21
CA ASP A 107 -9.88 22.71 23.14
C ASP A 107 -10.69 21.88 24.17
N ILE A 108 -10.34 20.61 24.37
CA ILE A 108 -10.98 19.76 25.38
C ILE A 108 -10.70 20.27 26.81
N ILE A 109 -9.47 20.72 27.09
CA ILE A 109 -9.08 21.21 28.41
C ILE A 109 -9.70 22.58 28.70
N GLU A 110 -9.72 23.49 27.73
CA GLU A 110 -10.26 24.85 27.91
C GLU A 110 -11.78 24.87 28.09
N ASN A 111 -12.50 23.94 27.43
CA ASN A 111 -13.96 23.84 27.52
C ASN A 111 -14.47 22.94 28.67
N LYS A 112 -13.58 22.39 29.52
CA LYS A 112 -13.95 21.48 30.61
C LYS A 112 -13.22 21.85 31.91
N ALA A 113 -13.83 21.53 33.05
CA ALA A 113 -13.10 21.52 34.31
C ALA A 113 -11.95 20.49 34.22
N LEU A 114 -10.73 20.88 34.63
CA LEU A 114 -9.51 20.07 34.56
C LEU A 114 -9.66 18.64 35.10
N VAL A 115 -10.50 18.44 36.11
CA VAL A 115 -10.81 17.12 36.71
C VAL A 115 -11.54 16.21 35.71
N ASN A 116 -12.58 16.73 35.04
CA ASN A 116 -13.36 15.98 34.06
C ASN A 116 -12.55 15.67 32.79
N ALA A 117 -11.61 16.54 32.43
CA ALA A 117 -10.72 16.31 31.29
C ALA A 117 -9.73 15.17 31.55
N LYS A 118 -9.16 15.09 32.76
CA LYS A 118 -8.22 13.99 33.12
C LYS A 118 -8.91 12.64 33.19
N GLU A 119 -10.11 12.57 33.78
CA GLU A 119 -10.89 11.33 33.82
C GLU A 119 -11.28 10.83 32.43
N ALA A 120 -11.58 11.75 31.50
CA ALA A 120 -11.92 11.41 30.12
C ALA A 120 -10.70 10.97 29.29
N LEU A 121 -9.51 11.52 29.53
CA LEU A 121 -8.29 11.22 28.76
C LEU A 121 -7.50 10.01 29.29
N GLY A 122 -7.58 9.70 30.58
CA GLY A 122 -6.82 8.60 31.19
C GLY A 122 -7.06 7.21 30.56
N PRO A 123 -8.31 6.80 30.25
CA PRO A 123 -8.57 5.54 29.56
C PRO A 123 -8.02 5.51 28.13
N LEU A 124 -7.99 6.66 27.46
CA LEU A 124 -7.43 6.80 26.12
C LEU A 124 -5.92 6.57 26.12
N ASP A 125 -5.20 7.18 27.06
CA ASP A 125 -3.74 7.05 27.15
C ASP A 125 -3.30 5.57 27.29
N ARG A 126 -4.00 4.79 28.14
CA ARG A 126 -3.73 3.35 28.31
C ARG A 126 -4.00 2.55 27.02
N SER A 127 -5.14 2.80 26.39
CA SER A 127 -5.50 2.17 25.10
C SER A 127 -4.47 2.48 24.01
N MET A 128 -3.91 3.69 24.03
CA MET A 128 -2.89 4.12 23.09
C MET A 128 -1.52 3.47 23.32
N GLU A 129 -1.14 3.22 24.58
CA GLU A 129 0.09 2.51 24.91
C GLU A 129 0.07 1.05 24.42
N ASP A 130 -1.04 0.35 24.68
CA ASP A 130 -1.27 -1.00 24.15
C ASP A 130 -1.26 -1.00 22.61
N PHE A 131 -1.86 0.02 21.99
CA PHE A 131 -1.88 0.14 20.54
C PHE A 131 -0.49 0.37 19.93
N ASP A 132 0.34 1.21 20.56
CA ASP A 132 1.70 1.51 20.10
C ASP A 132 2.59 0.27 20.20
N THR A 133 2.61 -0.41 21.36
CA THR A 133 3.41 -1.62 21.58
C THR A 133 3.05 -2.75 20.60
N ASN A 134 1.76 -3.04 20.42
CA ASN A 134 1.29 -4.05 19.48
C ASN A 134 1.68 -3.70 18.03
N THR A 135 1.54 -2.43 17.64
CA THR A 135 1.87 -1.98 16.29
C THR A 135 3.39 -2.07 16.04
N GLN A 136 4.21 -1.70 17.03
CA GLN A 136 5.66 -1.82 16.98
C GLN A 136 6.10 -3.27 16.81
N MET A 137 5.59 -4.18 17.65
CA MET A 137 5.91 -5.62 17.56
C MET A 137 5.55 -6.21 16.19
N PHE A 138 4.39 -5.84 15.65
CA PHE A 138 3.99 -6.28 14.31
C PHE A 138 4.95 -5.78 13.22
N LYS A 139 5.40 -4.52 13.29
CA LYS A 139 6.35 -3.94 12.33
C LYS A 139 7.74 -4.59 12.45
N LEU A 140 8.22 -4.84 13.67
CA LEU A 140 9.49 -5.53 13.91
C LEU A 140 9.48 -6.96 13.37
N ASN A 141 8.39 -7.71 13.60
CA ASN A 141 8.24 -9.06 13.06
C ASN A 141 8.25 -9.08 11.53
N LYS A 142 7.59 -8.08 10.89
CA LYS A 142 7.65 -7.93 9.43
C LYS A 142 9.06 -7.64 8.93
N LEU A 143 9.77 -6.72 9.57
CA LEU A 143 11.14 -6.38 9.22
C LEU A 143 12.07 -7.60 9.36
N ALA A 144 12.00 -8.31 10.49
CA ALA A 144 12.82 -9.49 10.75
C ALA A 144 12.57 -10.60 9.72
N ARG A 145 11.29 -10.83 9.38
CA ARG A 145 10.91 -11.78 8.32
C ARG A 145 11.50 -11.35 6.97
N ASP A 146 11.32 -10.09 6.59
CA ASP A 146 11.77 -9.60 5.29
C ASP A 146 13.32 -9.67 5.19
N ILE A 147 14.05 -9.31 6.25
CA ILE A 147 15.52 -9.49 6.33
C ILE A 147 15.89 -10.97 6.14
N SER A 148 15.23 -11.88 6.85
CA SER A 148 15.53 -13.32 6.72
C SER A 148 15.32 -13.85 5.30
N LEU A 149 14.36 -13.31 4.54
CA LEU A 149 14.14 -13.69 3.14
C LEU A 149 15.28 -13.19 2.24
N TYR A 150 15.75 -11.97 2.46
CA TYR A 150 16.91 -11.42 1.76
C TYR A 150 18.17 -12.23 2.02
N ASP A 151 18.43 -12.62 3.28
CA ASP A 151 19.58 -13.45 3.65
C ASP A 151 19.55 -14.82 2.93
N LYS A 152 18.35 -15.40 2.78
CA LYS A 152 18.13 -16.66 2.07
C LYS A 152 18.11 -16.51 0.54
N LYS A 153 18.30 -15.29 0.01
CA LYS A 153 18.11 -14.94 -1.42
C LYS A 153 16.72 -15.34 -1.96
N GLN A 154 15.74 -15.39 -1.07
CA GLN A 154 14.35 -15.75 -1.32
C GLN A 154 13.47 -14.51 -1.54
N THR A 155 14.06 -13.47 -2.12
CA THR A 155 13.48 -12.14 -2.18
C THR A 155 12.37 -12.05 -3.21
N TYR A 156 12.56 -12.69 -4.35
CA TYR A 156 11.63 -12.63 -5.45
C TYR A 156 10.77 -13.88 -5.51
N PRO A 157 9.44 -13.76 -5.51
CA PRO A 157 8.59 -14.93 -5.52
C PRO A 157 8.58 -15.77 -6.79
N TYR A 158 9.11 -15.29 -7.92
CA TYR A 158 9.41 -16.18 -9.05
C TYR A 158 10.58 -17.15 -8.74
N LEU A 159 11.31 -16.93 -7.65
CA LEU A 159 12.26 -17.89 -7.06
C LEU A 159 11.60 -18.77 -5.98
N LEU A 160 10.32 -18.56 -5.65
CA LEU A 160 9.58 -19.32 -4.65
C LEU A 160 8.27 -19.85 -5.23
N GLU A 161 8.34 -21.01 -5.89
CA GLU A 161 7.17 -21.80 -6.33
C GLU A 161 6.21 -22.19 -5.17
N ASP A 162 6.69 -22.14 -3.92
CA ASP A 162 5.95 -22.62 -2.75
C ASP A 162 5.42 -21.51 -1.81
N TYR A 163 5.90 -20.27 -1.91
CA TYR A 163 5.66 -19.25 -0.88
C TYR A 163 4.24 -18.67 -0.90
N TYR A 164 3.64 -18.50 -2.08
CA TYR A 164 2.27 -17.96 -2.20
C TYR A 164 1.17 -19.00 -1.97
N LYS A 165 1.53 -20.29 -1.88
CA LYS A 165 0.57 -21.38 -1.60
C LYS A 165 0.21 -21.47 -0.11
N GLN A 166 1.03 -20.92 0.79
CA GLN A 166 0.81 -21.03 2.24
C GLN A 166 0.04 -19.85 2.86
N ASP A 167 0.22 -18.61 2.39
CA ASP A 167 -0.39 -17.44 3.05
C ASP A 167 -1.86 -17.18 2.63
N THR A 168 -2.35 -17.83 1.57
CA THR A 168 -3.75 -17.68 1.12
C THR A 168 -4.74 -18.60 1.85
N ARG A 169 -4.28 -19.61 2.60
CA ARG A 169 -5.15 -20.58 3.28
C ARG A 169 -5.56 -20.20 4.71
N GLY A 170 -5.02 -19.11 5.27
CA GLY A 170 -5.11 -18.88 6.72
C GLY A 170 -5.93 -17.69 7.23
N LYS A 171 -6.18 -16.62 6.44
CA LYS A 171 -6.65 -15.34 7.04
C LYS A 171 -7.67 -14.53 6.24
N TYR A 172 -8.30 -15.09 5.21
CA TYR A 172 -9.46 -14.48 4.55
C TYR A 172 -10.76 -15.19 4.95
N SER A 173 -11.06 -15.22 6.25
CA SER A 173 -12.43 -15.37 6.73
C SER A 173 -13.09 -13.99 6.70
N THR A 174 -13.91 -13.78 5.67
CA THR A 174 -15.12 -12.92 5.66
C THR A 174 -15.03 -11.53 6.31
N ARG A 175 -14.53 -10.55 5.55
CA ARG A 175 -15.18 -9.22 5.50
C ARG A 175 -15.27 -8.77 4.04
N GLY A 176 -16.50 -8.76 3.54
CA GLY A 176 -16.85 -8.47 2.16
C GLY A 176 -16.26 -7.15 1.67
N ARG A 177 -15.53 -7.24 0.56
CA ARG A 177 -15.32 -6.15 -0.37
C ARG A 177 -15.57 -6.70 -1.77
N SER A 178 -16.84 -6.97 -2.06
CA SER A 178 -17.35 -7.03 -3.42
C SER A 178 -17.32 -5.62 -3.98
N GLY A 179 -16.15 -5.20 -4.48
CA GLY A 179 -16.01 -4.03 -5.34
C GLY A 179 -15.79 -4.53 -6.77
N PRO A 180 -16.51 -4.02 -7.78
CA PRO A 180 -16.35 -4.48 -9.15
C PRO A 180 -14.93 -4.16 -9.64
N ARG A 181 -14.22 -5.19 -10.09
CA ARG A 181 -13.04 -5.05 -10.96
C ARG A 181 -13.49 -4.26 -12.20
N ARG A 182 -13.19 -2.96 -12.26
CA ARG A 182 -13.19 -2.23 -13.53
C ARG A 182 -12.01 -2.72 -14.36
N TYR A 183 -12.27 -3.71 -15.23
CA TYR A 183 -11.47 -3.86 -16.43
C TYR A 183 -11.74 -2.62 -17.28
N THR A 184 -10.73 -1.77 -17.46
CA THR A 184 -10.72 -0.77 -18.53
C THR A 184 -10.56 -1.53 -19.84
N THR A 185 -11.69 -1.94 -20.43
CA THR A 185 -11.74 -2.34 -21.84
C THR A 185 -11.44 -1.11 -22.68
N PHE A 186 -10.33 -1.15 -23.39
CA PHE A 186 -10.01 -0.26 -24.50
C PHE A 186 -11.18 -0.34 -25.50
N SER A 187 -11.95 0.74 -25.60
CA SER A 187 -12.95 0.89 -26.64
C SER A 187 -12.24 1.29 -27.93
N GLU A 188 -11.84 0.30 -28.73
CA GLU A 188 -11.56 0.53 -30.15
C GLU A 188 -12.90 0.69 -30.85
N SER A 189 -13.20 1.93 -31.23
CA SER A 189 -14.31 2.25 -32.12
C SER A 189 -14.01 1.71 -33.51
N SER A 190 -14.69 0.62 -33.85
CA SER A 190 -14.86 0.08 -35.19
C SER A 190 -15.48 1.13 -36.14
N GLY A 191 -14.69 1.59 -37.11
CA GLY A 191 -15.19 2.23 -38.32
C GLY A 191 -15.39 1.16 -39.40
N THR A 192 -16.65 0.91 -39.75
CA THR A 192 -17.07 -0.02 -40.82
C THR A 192 -17.32 0.74 -42.13
N SER A 193 -16.58 0.38 -43.19
CA SER A 193 -17.00 0.44 -44.60
C SER A 193 -15.98 -0.42 -45.37
N GLY A 194 -16.32 -1.56 -45.97
CA GLY A 194 -17.27 -1.72 -47.07
C GLY A 194 -16.45 -1.95 -48.35
N GLY A 195 -16.49 -3.16 -48.93
CA GLY A 195 -15.82 -3.47 -50.19
C GLY A 195 -15.67 -4.97 -50.45
N GLU A 196 -16.46 -5.47 -51.40
CA GLU A 196 -16.57 -6.85 -51.90
C GLU A 196 -15.39 -7.29 -52.80
N SER A 197 -15.45 -8.58 -53.21
CA SER A 197 -14.70 -9.30 -54.27
C SER A 197 -13.27 -9.71 -53.90
N ASP A 198 -12.75 -10.87 -54.28
CA ASP A 198 -13.24 -12.02 -55.04
C ASP A 198 -12.29 -13.20 -54.75
N THR A 199 -12.83 -14.41 -54.87
CA THR A 199 -12.25 -15.63 -55.45
C THR A 199 -10.72 -15.81 -55.50
N GLU A 200 -10.20 -16.86 -54.87
CA GLU A 200 -9.45 -17.98 -55.49
C GLU A 200 -8.63 -18.79 -54.47
N GLN A 201 -8.89 -20.10 -54.44
CA GLN A 201 -7.95 -21.08 -53.90
C GLN A 201 -6.74 -21.21 -54.83
N PRO A 202 -5.58 -21.64 -54.32
CA PRO A 202 -5.14 -22.97 -54.73
C PRO A 202 -4.38 -23.80 -53.68
N SER A 203 -4.72 -25.08 -53.67
CA SER A 203 -3.87 -26.28 -53.68
C SER A 203 -2.47 -26.30 -53.02
N THR A 204 -2.34 -27.27 -52.11
CA THR A 204 -1.26 -28.27 -51.99
C THR A 204 0.20 -27.83 -51.87
N SER A 205 0.80 -28.12 -50.71
CA SER A 205 2.21 -28.55 -50.61
C SER A 205 2.40 -29.51 -49.43
N LYS A 206 2.49 -30.81 -49.75
CA LYS A 206 3.10 -31.87 -48.93
C LYS A 206 4.22 -32.49 -49.78
N ALA A 207 5.30 -32.92 -49.10
CA ALA A 207 6.60 -33.39 -49.61
C ALA A 207 7.59 -32.22 -49.87
N LEU A 208 8.86 -32.26 -49.47
CA LEU A 208 9.76 -33.41 -49.28
C LEU A 208 10.43 -33.44 -47.91
N ARG A 209 10.67 -34.68 -47.49
CA ARG A 209 11.43 -35.10 -46.32
C ARG A 209 12.84 -35.46 -46.80
N ASP A 210 13.80 -35.17 -45.94
CA ASP A 210 15.23 -35.41 -46.06
C ASP A 210 15.61 -36.77 -46.66
N GLN A 211 16.55 -36.75 -47.61
CA GLN A 211 17.46 -37.86 -47.87
C GLN A 211 18.88 -37.30 -47.87
N ASP A 212 19.55 -37.48 -46.74
CA ASP A 212 21.00 -37.65 -46.65
C ASP A 212 21.21 -38.66 -45.51
N ILE A 213 21.79 -39.81 -45.83
CA ILE A 213 22.72 -40.63 -45.02
C ILE A 213 22.90 -41.98 -45.73
N GLN A 214 24.15 -42.16 -46.21
CA GLN A 214 24.88 -43.37 -46.60
C GLN A 214 24.61 -44.02 -47.96
#